data_AF-A0A608QIE8-F1
#
_entry.id   AF-A0A608QIE8-F1
#
_cell.length_a   1.000
_cell.length_b   1.000
_cell.length_c   1.000
_cell.angle_alpha   90.00
_cell.angle_beta   90.00
_cell.angle_gamma   90.00
#
_symmetry.space_group_name_H-M   'P 1'
#
loop_
_entity.id
_entity.type
_entity.pdbx_description
1 polymer ?
#
loop_
_entity_poly.entity_id
_entity_poly.type
_entity_poly.pdbx_seq_one_letter_code
_entity_poly.pdbx_strand_id
1 'polypeptide(L)' 'MSNEAFSLTEAREMLSVWREAYRAIAIGGQSYKFGTRQLTRADLSEVRKEMDYWRNEVERLSAGIRRGPRIKRVVIRDL' A
#
# COMPACT_ATOMS: atom_id res chain seq x y z
N MET A 1 9.07 5.54 10.06
CA MET A 1 9.38 4.25 9.43
C MET A 1 10.57 4.46 8.52
N SER A 2 11.65 3.73 8.76
CA SER A 2 12.95 3.80 8.10
C SER A 2 12.78 3.74 6.58
N ASN A 3 13.52 4.57 5.83
CA ASN A 3 13.59 4.52 4.37
C ASN A 3 14.39 3.30 3.90
N GLU A 4 13.93 2.08 4.19
CA GLU A 4 14.41 0.89 3.49
C GLU A 4 13.67 0.77 2.16
N ALA A 5 14.45 0.64 1.08
CA ALA A 5 13.90 0.41 -0.24
C ALA A 5 13.49 -1.06 -0.34
N PHE A 6 12.18 -1.33 -0.36
CA PHE A 6 11.66 -2.67 -0.61
C PHE A 6 12.05 -3.16 -2.01
N SER A 7 12.33 -4.45 -2.12
CA SER A 7 12.43 -5.14 -3.40
C SER A 7 11.04 -5.27 -4.06
N LEU A 8 11.02 -5.47 -5.38
CA LEU A 8 9.76 -5.70 -6.10
C LEU A 8 9.02 -6.95 -5.60
N THR A 9 9.75 -7.97 -5.18
CA THR A 9 9.19 -9.21 -4.63
C THR A 9 8.49 -8.93 -3.30
N GLU A 10 9.17 -8.28 -2.36
CA GLU A 10 8.58 -7.91 -1.06
C GLU A 10 7.35 -7.00 -1.23
N ALA A 11 7.41 -6.02 -2.13
CA ALA A 11 6.27 -5.13 -2.37
C ALA A 11 5.05 -5.90 -2.92
N ARG A 12 5.25 -6.92 -3.76
CA ARG A 12 4.19 -7.79 -4.27
C ARG A 12 3.61 -8.69 -3.18
N GLU A 13 4.46 -9.25 -2.34
CA GLU A 13 4.04 -10.06 -1.19
C GLU A 13 3.18 -9.24 -0.24
N MET A 14 3.64 -8.04 0.12
CA MET A 14 2.86 -7.12 0.96
C MET A 14 1.53 -6.74 0.32
N LEU A 15 1.50 -6.42 -0.98
CA LEU A 15 0.25 -6.16 -1.68
C LEU A 15 -0.73 -7.34 -1.63
N SER A 16 -0.23 -8.58 -1.71
CA SER A 16 -1.06 -9.78 -1.57
C SER A 16 -1.67 -9.88 -0.18
N VAL A 17 -0.85 -9.71 0.87
CA VAL A 17 -1.29 -9.72 2.28
C VAL A 17 -2.40 -8.69 2.51
N TRP A 18 -2.21 -7.46 2.05
CA TRP A 18 -3.21 -6.40 2.23
C TRP A 18 -4.50 -6.66 1.44
N ARG A 19 -4.40 -7.27 0.25
CA ARG A 19 -5.58 -7.65 -0.54
C ARG A 19 -6.38 -8.76 0.13
N GLU A 20 -5.70 -9.75 0.70
CA GLU A 20 -6.33 -10.83 1.47
C GLU A 20 -7.00 -10.29 2.74
N ALA A 21 -6.32 -9.41 3.48
CA ALA A 21 -6.89 -8.74 4.64
C ALA A 21 -8.15 -7.93 4.27
N TYR A 22 -8.08 -7.14 3.20
CA TYR A 22 -9.22 -6.36 2.69
C TYR A 22 -10.41 -7.27 2.37
N ARG A 23 -10.17 -8.39 1.65
CA ARG A 23 -11.21 -9.36 1.30
C ARG A 23 -11.83 -9.99 2.54
N ALA A 24 -11.01 -10.42 3.50
CA ALA A 24 -11.47 -11.06 4.72
C ALA A 24 -12.34 -10.12 5.56
N ILE A 25 -11.95 -8.85 5.69
CA ILE A 25 -12.71 -7.84 6.44
C ILE A 25 -13.99 -7.46 5.69
N ALA A 26 -13.93 -7.30 4.35
CA ALA A 26 -15.10 -6.95 3.55
C ALA A 26 -16.21 -8.02 3.62
N ILE A 27 -15.83 -9.30 3.67
CA ILE A 27 -16.79 -10.41 3.78
C ILE A 27 -17.20 -10.66 5.24
N GLY A 28 -16.23 -10.67 6.16
CA GLY A 28 -16.43 -11.09 7.54
C GLY A 28 -16.75 -9.98 8.54
N GLY A 29 -16.83 -8.73 8.09
CA GLY A 29 -17.05 -7.54 8.93
C GLY A 29 -15.83 -7.16 9.78
N GLN A 30 -15.89 -5.96 10.38
CA GLN A 30 -14.80 -5.43 11.20
C GLN A 30 -14.83 -5.91 12.65
N SER A 31 -16.00 -6.31 13.17
CA SER A 31 -16.15 -6.76 14.55
C SER A 31 -16.99 -8.03 14.58
N TYR A 32 -16.54 -9.02 15.36
CA TYR A 32 -17.29 -10.24 15.62
C TYR A 32 -17.22 -10.58 17.11
N LYS A 33 -18.37 -10.82 17.72
CA LYS A 33 -18.49 -11.18 19.14
C LYS A 33 -18.98 -12.61 19.26
N PHE A 34 -18.25 -13.42 20.02
CA PHE A 34 -18.63 -14.79 20.35
C PHE A 34 -18.58 -14.99 21.86
N GLY A 35 -19.77 -15.05 22.48
CA GLY A 35 -19.92 -15.11 23.93
C GLY A 35 -19.26 -13.91 24.61
N THR A 36 -18.23 -14.18 25.42
CA THR A 36 -17.45 -13.17 26.15
C THR A 36 -16.22 -12.65 25.39
N ARG A 37 -15.88 -13.24 24.23
CA ARG A 37 -14.73 -12.83 23.41
C ARG A 37 -15.18 -11.94 22.26
N GLN A 38 -14.40 -10.91 21.97
CA GLN A 38 -14.63 -10.01 20.84
C GLN A 38 -13.35 -9.93 19.99
N LEU A 39 -13.51 -10.12 18.68
CA LEU A 39 -12.48 -9.87 17.68
C LEU A 39 -12.80 -8.56 16.98
N THR A 40 -11.88 -7.60 17.04
CA THR A 40 -11.94 -6.35 16.28
C THR A 40 -10.80 -6.35 15.27
N ARG A 41 -11.14 -6.22 13.99
CA ARG A 41 -10.20 -6.11 12.86
C ARG A 41 -9.88 -4.64 12.59
N ALA A 42 -8.86 -4.41 11.77
CA ALA A 42 -8.47 -3.08 11.32
C ALA A 42 -9.61 -2.36 10.55
N ASP A 43 -9.54 -1.03 10.50
CA ASP A 43 -10.51 -0.27 9.75
C ASP A 43 -10.39 -0.55 8.24
N LEU A 44 -11.51 -0.79 7.55
CA LEU A 44 -11.50 -1.17 6.13
C LEU A 44 -10.93 -0.05 5.25
N SER A 45 -11.12 1.21 5.64
CA SER A 45 -10.55 2.36 4.93
C SER A 45 -9.03 2.45 5.11
N GLU A 46 -8.51 2.10 6.28
CA GLU A 46 -7.07 2.05 6.53
C GLU A 46 -6.40 0.92 5.75
N VAL A 47 -7.00 -0.27 5.78
CA VAL A 47 -6.53 -1.42 4.98
C VAL A 47 -6.53 -1.09 3.49
N ARG A 48 -7.54 -0.36 3.00
CA ARG A 48 -7.58 0.13 1.61
C ARG A 48 -6.44 1.11 1.31
N LYS A 49 -6.14 2.05 2.21
CA LYS A 49 -5.02 2.99 2.04
C LYS A 49 -3.68 2.28 1.95
N GLU A 50 -3.44 1.29 2.81
CA GLU A 50 -2.23 0.47 2.76
C GLU A 50 -2.16 -0.34 1.46
N MET A 51 -3.26 -0.96 1.04
CA MET A 51 -3.33 -1.67 -0.23
C MET A 51 -3.00 -0.74 -1.42
N ASP A 52 -3.54 0.47 -1.43
CA ASP A 52 -3.25 1.48 -2.47
C ASP A 52 -1.77 1.90 -2.45
N TYR A 53 -1.18 2.08 -1.26
CA TYR A 53 0.25 2.36 -1.11
C TYR A 53 1.11 1.26 -1.74
N TRP A 54 0.86 0.00 -1.39
CA TRP A 54 1.63 -1.13 -1.91
C TRP A 54 1.41 -1.35 -3.41
N ARG A 55 0.20 -1.09 -3.94
CA ARG A 55 -0.03 -1.11 -5.39
C ARG A 55 0.86 -0.09 -6.09
N ASN A 56 0.84 1.16 -5.61
CA ASN A 56 1.66 2.23 -6.19
C ASN A 56 3.16 1.92 -6.08
N GLU A 57 3.58 1.28 -4.98
CA GLU A 57 4.97 0.88 -4.79
C GLU A 57 5.39 -0.24 -5.76
N VAL A 58 4.53 -1.23 -5.99
CA VAL A 58 4.75 -2.28 -7.01
C VAL A 58 4.84 -1.67 -8.41
N GLU A 59 3.92 -0.77 -8.77
CA GLU A 59 3.96 -0.06 -10.05
C GLU A 59 5.28 0.73 -10.20
N ARG A 60 5.65 1.50 -9.18
CA ARG A 60 6.89 2.28 -9.14
C ARG A 60 8.14 1.41 -9.33
N LEU A 61 8.23 0.32 -8.57
CA LEU A 61 9.37 -0.61 -8.60
C LEU A 61 9.43 -1.38 -9.93
N SER A 62 8.29 -1.79 -10.48
CA SER A 62 8.22 -2.45 -11.79
C SER A 62 8.64 -1.53 -12.94
N ALA A 63 8.40 -0.23 -12.83
CA ALA A 63 8.83 0.78 -13.80
C ALA A 63 10.32 1.18 -13.64
N GLY A 64 11.04 0.60 -12.67
CA GLY A 64 12.44 0.96 -12.37
C GLY A 64 12.62 2.38 -11.82
N ILE A 65 11.53 3.03 -11.39
CA ILE A 65 11.56 4.41 -10.91
C ILE A 65 12.11 4.42 -9.48
N ARG A 66 13.36 4.87 -9.30
CA ARG A 66 13.95 5.07 -7.97
C ARG A 66 13.34 6.31 -7.30
N ARG A 67 13.19 6.28 -5.97
CA ARG A 67 12.82 7.49 -5.19
C ARG A 67 13.97 8.48 -5.33
N GLY A 68 13.73 9.63 -5.96
CA GLY A 68 14.72 10.69 -6.16
C GLY A 68 14.10 11.92 -6.82
N PRO A 69 14.73 13.11 -6.67
CA PRO A 69 14.23 14.34 -7.23
C PRO A 69 14.15 14.24 -8.77
N ARG A 70 12.95 14.50 -9.33
CA ARG A 70 12.76 14.60 -10.78
C ARG A 70 13.29 15.96 -11.22
N ILE A 71 14.50 16.02 -11.75
CA ILE A 71 15.06 17.25 -12.32
C ILE A 71 14.31 17.55 -13.62
N LYS A 72 13.36 18.50 -13.58
CA LYS A 72 12.76 19.09 -14.79
C LYS A 72 13.64 20.27 -15.22
N ARG A 73 14.35 20.14 -16.33
CA ARG A 73 15.07 21.27 -16.93
C ARG A 73 14.07 22.19 -17.63
N VAL A 74 13.70 23.29 -16.98
CA VAL A 74 12.95 24.37 -17.63
C VAL A 74 13.94 25.15 -18.49
N VAL A 75 13.76 25.09 -19.81
CA VAL A 75 14.46 25.98 -20.74
C VAL A 75 13.52 27.15 -20.97
N ILE A 76 13.85 28.32 -20.42
CA ILE A 76 13.21 29.57 -20.82
C ILE A 76 13.67 29.80 -22.26
N ARG A 77 12.79 29.57 -23.23
CA ARG A 77 12.97 30.07 -24.59
C ARG A 77 12.46 31.51 -24.58
N ASP A 78 13.30 32.40 -25.07
CA ASP A 78 13.29 33.85 -24.86
C ASP A 78 11.96 34.57 -25.09
N LEU A 79 11.87 35.74 -24.43
CA LEU A 79 10.88 36.82 -24.56
C LEU A 79 11.03 37.59 -25.88
#